data_AF-A0A2D4THC1-F1
#
_entry.id   AF-A0A2D4THC1-F1
#
_cell.length_a   1.000
_cell.length_b   1.000
_cell.length_c   1.000
_cell.angle_alpha   90.00
_cell.angle_beta   90.00
_cell.angle_gamma   90.00
#
_symmetry.space_group_name_H-M   'P 1'
#
loop_
_entity.id
_entity.type
_entity.pdbx_description
1 polymer ?
#
loop_
_entity_poly.entity_id
_entity_poly.type
_entity_poly.pdbx_seq_one_letter_code
_entity_poly.pdbx_strand_id
1 'polypeptide(L)'
;MSEKEELISKGAEASRKQAGMVNKAMQSRASSTSPIPNLNFLDFQRKIILITEDIKKQRKSSFLMKMKNTLTSSGSSFDGKSHMDGSLLAKTSKKPGLDAIVSEVAKDPTSTTARVKLIRTLMQDQRQYHLQYYKDLMIQASLPVYLGNITPASLQVASQTYRIYLRQLIAEHKKKLLIVRSSQLKNVNIDMIPVESLIQVDPDQPIGEEEAKIILETKLALKLLDFSRSLDSEIRANITMPLSMDEIDHLSPRHGAVMEFLGNKELGSTYNKHQLIIRKAIAVMDIVKHIPFLHSLGLKMADKLEEVERKTPGPFLMEGRIHMQAMKLLTLRMMMDEYTAKNALTPTFKKVVVAYRKALKRTSLSDPHRTDIPVLGEFALVSYYSFQHRKVMRLTNQGVLEMLKLGKKAVDAATLVNRQYSKLQMQILTAISSLEHVQKPPSSSN
;
A
#
# COMPACT_ATOMS: atom_id res chain seq x y z
N MET A 1 -32.03 -27.22 -19.62
CA MET A 1 -30.77 -26.77 -19.00
C MET A 1 -30.86 -27.04 -17.52
N SER A 2 -29.82 -27.62 -16.94
CA SER A 2 -29.85 -28.03 -15.53
C SER A 2 -29.80 -26.80 -14.62
N GLU A 3 -30.55 -26.80 -13.52
CA GLU A 3 -30.53 -25.79 -12.45
C GLU A 3 -29.09 -25.42 -11.99
N LYS A 4 -28.16 -26.37 -12.17
CA LYS A 4 -26.72 -26.26 -11.95
C LYS A 4 -26.00 -25.30 -12.90
N GLU A 5 -26.37 -25.26 -14.17
CA GLU A 5 -25.77 -24.36 -15.17
C GLU A 5 -26.23 -22.91 -14.94
N GLU A 6 -27.47 -22.75 -14.46
CA GLU A 6 -28.06 -21.45 -14.15
C GLU A 6 -27.41 -20.81 -12.92
N LEU A 7 -27.08 -21.59 -11.89
CA LEU A 7 -26.37 -21.11 -10.69
C LEU A 7 -24.92 -20.69 -10.98
N ILE A 8 -24.21 -21.43 -11.83
CA ILE A 8 -22.84 -21.10 -12.25
C ILE A 8 -22.84 -19.84 -13.12
N SER A 9 -23.81 -19.71 -14.02
CA SER A 9 -24.00 -18.51 -14.84
C SER A 9 -24.30 -17.28 -13.98
N LYS A 10 -25.21 -17.39 -13.00
CA LYS A 10 -25.55 -16.31 -12.06
C LYS A 10 -24.36 -15.91 -11.18
N GLY A 11 -23.53 -16.85 -10.74
CA GLY A 11 -22.30 -16.57 -9.99
C GLY A 11 -21.25 -15.83 -10.82
N ALA A 12 -21.08 -16.23 -12.09
CA ALA A 12 -20.16 -15.56 -13.02
C ALA A 12 -20.65 -14.15 -13.40
N GLU A 13 -21.96 -13.96 -13.60
CA GLU A 13 -22.56 -12.65 -13.84
C GLU A 13 -22.48 -11.72 -12.64
N ALA A 14 -22.69 -12.22 -11.41
CA ALA A 14 -22.52 -11.43 -10.20
C ALA A 14 -21.08 -10.94 -10.03
N SER A 15 -20.10 -11.80 -10.31
CA SER A 15 -18.67 -11.44 -10.26
C SER A 15 -18.28 -10.44 -11.35
N ARG A 16 -18.83 -10.57 -12.57
CA ARG A 16 -18.65 -9.59 -13.67
C ARG A 16 -19.34 -8.26 -13.38
N LYS A 17 -20.53 -8.26 -12.78
CA LYS A 17 -21.24 -7.04 -12.35
C LYS A 17 -20.48 -6.34 -11.23
N GLN A 18 -19.90 -7.09 -10.28
CA GLN A 18 -19.06 -6.52 -9.23
C GLN A 18 -17.77 -5.91 -9.79
N ALA A 19 -17.10 -6.57 -10.74
CA ALA A 19 -15.93 -6.02 -11.44
C ALA A 19 -16.28 -4.78 -12.31
N GLY A 20 -17.44 -4.81 -12.98
CA GLY A 20 -17.96 -3.69 -13.78
C GLY A 20 -18.37 -2.48 -12.93
N MET A 21 -18.99 -2.71 -11.77
CA MET A 21 -19.35 -1.65 -10.81
C MET A 21 -18.12 -1.05 -10.13
N VAL A 22 -17.09 -1.86 -9.84
CA VAL A 22 -15.79 -1.37 -9.35
C VAL A 22 -15.13 -0.52 -10.44
N ASN A 23 -15.10 -0.96 -11.69
CA ASN A 23 -14.55 -0.17 -12.81
C ASN A 23 -15.33 1.14 -13.05
N LYS A 24 -16.67 1.12 -12.97
CA LYS A 24 -17.50 2.32 -13.16
C LYS A 24 -17.37 3.30 -11.98
N ALA A 25 -17.22 2.81 -10.75
CA ALA A 25 -16.90 3.64 -9.58
C ALA A 25 -15.44 4.14 -9.56
N MET A 26 -14.53 3.43 -10.23
CA MET A 26 -13.13 3.86 -10.41
C MET A 26 -12.98 4.89 -11.53
N GLN A 27 -13.79 4.82 -12.58
CA GLN A 27 -13.84 5.79 -13.68
C GLN A 27 -14.54 7.10 -13.27
N SER A 28 -15.61 7.05 -12.45
CA SER A 28 -16.31 8.27 -12.00
C SER A 28 -15.53 9.12 -10.99
N ARG A 29 -14.40 8.63 -10.47
CA ARG A 29 -13.45 9.38 -9.61
C ARG A 29 -12.23 9.93 -10.36
N ALA A 30 -12.16 9.76 -11.68
CA ALA A 30 -11.00 10.15 -12.48
C ALA A 30 -10.98 11.63 -12.91
N SER A 31 -11.97 12.45 -12.53
CA SER A 31 -12.07 13.85 -12.99
C SER A 31 -11.45 14.91 -12.07
N SER A 32 -10.62 14.54 -11.09
CA SER A 32 -9.75 15.49 -10.39
C SER A 32 -8.28 15.11 -10.64
N THR A 33 -7.59 15.85 -11.49
CA THR A 33 -6.13 15.78 -11.60
C THR A 33 -5.52 15.94 -10.22
N SER A 34 -4.84 14.89 -9.74
CA SER A 34 -4.17 14.90 -8.44
C SER A 34 -3.23 16.11 -8.37
N PRO A 35 -3.24 16.91 -7.29
CA PRO A 35 -2.30 18.02 -7.12
C PRO A 35 -0.84 17.54 -7.00
N ILE A 36 -0.64 16.23 -6.84
CA ILE A 36 0.66 15.54 -6.81
C ILE A 36 0.72 14.43 -7.87
N PRO A 37 0.82 14.76 -9.18
CA PRO A 37 0.76 13.78 -10.26
C PRO A 37 1.88 12.73 -10.22
N ASN A 38 3.08 13.09 -9.73
CA ASN A 38 4.24 12.19 -9.63
C ASN A 38 4.20 11.33 -8.36
N LEU A 39 3.30 11.61 -7.42
CA LEU A 39 3.12 10.81 -6.19
C LEU A 39 1.70 10.25 -6.08
N ASN A 40 1.02 10.07 -7.21
CA ASN A 40 -0.28 9.41 -7.27
C ASN A 40 -0.15 7.88 -7.16
N PHE A 41 0.02 7.39 -5.93
CA PHE A 41 0.16 5.96 -5.64
C PHE A 41 -1.05 5.12 -6.04
N LEU A 42 -2.25 5.69 -6.10
CA LEU A 42 -3.44 4.98 -6.56
C LEU A 42 -3.30 4.63 -8.04
N ASP A 43 -2.79 5.57 -8.85
CA ASP A 43 -2.55 5.31 -10.27
C ASP A 43 -1.41 4.33 -10.49
N PHE A 44 -0.38 4.34 -9.63
CA PHE A 44 0.67 3.32 -9.67
C PHE A 44 0.11 1.94 -9.39
N GLN A 45 -0.69 1.80 -8.33
CA GLN A 45 -1.39 0.54 -8.00
C GLN A 45 -2.24 0.06 -9.17
N ARG A 46 -3.05 0.93 -9.78
CA ARG A 46 -3.89 0.60 -10.93
C ARG A 46 -3.08 0.06 -12.09
N LYS A 47 -1.98 0.75 -12.46
CA LYS A 47 -1.09 0.32 -13.54
C LYS A 47 -0.47 -1.05 -13.26
N ILE A 48 0.04 -1.26 -12.04
CA ILE A 48 0.64 -2.54 -11.64
C ILE A 48 -0.40 -3.68 -11.69
N ILE A 49 -1.63 -3.42 -11.21
CA ILE A 49 -2.73 -4.40 -11.24
C ILE A 49 -3.08 -4.77 -12.68
N LEU A 50 -3.24 -3.78 -13.58
CA LEU A 50 -3.56 -4.02 -14.99
C LEU A 50 -2.49 -4.88 -15.66
N ILE A 51 -1.21 -4.54 -15.50
CA ILE A 51 -0.09 -5.35 -16.04
C ILE A 51 -0.12 -6.77 -15.46
N THR A 52 -0.37 -6.90 -14.16
CA THR A 52 -0.47 -8.20 -13.48
C THR A 52 -1.60 -9.06 -14.05
N GLU A 53 -2.75 -8.45 -14.36
CA GLU A 53 -3.88 -9.14 -14.99
C GLU A 53 -3.55 -9.58 -16.41
N ASP A 54 -2.88 -8.73 -17.20
CA ASP A 54 -2.45 -9.06 -18.56
C ASP A 54 -1.48 -10.25 -18.56
N ILE A 55 -0.50 -10.24 -17.64
CA ILE A 55 0.43 -11.37 -17.42
C ILE A 55 -0.34 -12.64 -17.05
N LYS A 56 -1.30 -12.56 -16.12
CA LYS A 56 -2.10 -13.72 -15.69
C LYS A 56 -2.98 -14.27 -16.83
N LYS A 57 -3.54 -13.40 -17.69
CA LYS A 57 -4.28 -13.79 -18.89
C LYS A 57 -3.37 -14.48 -19.91
N GLN A 58 -2.17 -13.95 -20.15
CA GLN A 58 -1.17 -14.56 -21.04
C GLN A 58 -0.73 -15.94 -20.53
N ARG A 59 -0.61 -16.13 -19.21
CA ARG A 59 -0.31 -17.46 -18.64
C ARG A 59 -1.44 -18.45 -18.93
N LYS A 60 -2.70 -18.04 -18.72
CA LYS A 60 -3.90 -18.88 -18.86
C LYS A 60 -4.33 -19.11 -20.32
N SER A 61 -3.85 -18.32 -21.27
CA SER A 61 -4.19 -18.52 -22.67
C SER A 61 -3.62 -19.85 -23.19
N SER A 62 -4.47 -20.63 -23.86
CA SER A 62 -4.09 -21.92 -24.43
C SER A 62 -3.03 -21.74 -25.52
N PHE A 63 -2.27 -22.80 -25.81
CA PHE A 63 -1.27 -22.80 -26.88
C PHE A 63 -1.84 -22.33 -28.23
N LEU A 64 -3.06 -22.75 -28.57
CA LEU A 64 -3.77 -22.30 -29.78
C LEU A 64 -4.12 -20.81 -29.76
N MET A 65 -4.49 -20.25 -28.61
CA MET A 65 -4.72 -18.81 -28.47
C MET A 65 -3.40 -18.01 -28.56
N LYS A 66 -2.31 -18.55 -28.00
CA LYS A 66 -0.96 -17.96 -28.11
C LYS A 66 -0.44 -17.98 -29.55
N MET A 67 -0.73 -19.05 -30.29
CA MET A 67 -0.37 -19.19 -31.70
C MET A 67 -1.24 -18.28 -32.58
N LYS A 68 -2.56 -18.27 -32.38
CA LYS A 68 -3.48 -17.34 -33.05
C LYS A 68 -3.05 -15.89 -32.82
N ASN A 69 -2.78 -15.50 -31.58
CA ASN A 69 -2.33 -14.14 -31.28
C ASN A 69 -0.98 -13.79 -31.92
N THR A 70 -0.11 -14.77 -32.15
CA THR A 70 1.18 -14.57 -32.86
C THR A 70 0.98 -14.48 -34.39
N LEU A 71 -0.01 -15.19 -34.93
CA LEU A 71 -0.34 -15.22 -36.35
C LEU A 71 -1.25 -14.06 -36.79
N THR A 72 -2.13 -13.57 -35.90
CA THR A 72 -3.02 -12.43 -36.17
C THR A 72 -2.42 -11.08 -35.74
N SER A 73 -1.26 -11.07 -35.09
CA SER A 73 -0.57 -9.82 -34.70
C SER A 73 0.40 -9.30 -35.77
N SER A 74 0.13 -9.57 -37.06
CA SER A 74 0.85 -8.95 -38.18
C SER A 74 0.49 -7.46 -38.39
N GLY A 75 -0.19 -6.81 -37.44
CA GLY A 75 -0.61 -5.42 -37.55
C GLY A 75 -0.89 -4.67 -36.24
N SER A 76 -0.63 -5.25 -35.07
CA SER A 76 -0.63 -4.49 -33.81
C SER A 76 0.78 -4.48 -33.25
N SER A 77 1.31 -3.27 -33.04
CA SER A 77 2.68 -3.02 -32.65
C SER A 77 3.11 -3.85 -31.44
N PHE A 78 4.43 -4.09 -31.35
CA PHE A 78 5.16 -4.57 -30.16
C PHE A 78 4.87 -3.79 -28.85
N ASP A 79 3.95 -2.81 -28.82
CA ASP A 79 3.55 -2.05 -27.64
C ASP A 79 2.79 -2.87 -26.60
N GLY A 80 2.03 -3.90 -27.02
CA GLY A 80 1.21 -4.67 -26.10
C GLY A 80 1.97 -5.66 -25.20
N LYS A 81 3.27 -5.87 -25.40
CA LYS A 81 4.10 -6.75 -24.55
C LYS A 81 5.18 -6.01 -23.77
N SER A 82 5.52 -4.78 -24.20
CA SER A 82 6.66 -4.03 -23.67
C SER A 82 6.46 -3.59 -22.21
N HIS A 83 5.20 -3.39 -21.81
CA HIS A 83 4.81 -3.11 -20.44
C HIS A 83 4.79 -4.35 -19.55
N MET A 84 4.90 -5.56 -20.09
CA MET A 84 4.89 -6.81 -19.32
C MET A 84 6.30 -7.37 -19.06
N ASP A 85 7.20 -7.28 -20.03
CA ASP A 85 8.51 -7.93 -20.00
C ASP A 85 9.69 -6.98 -19.67
N GLY A 86 9.43 -5.68 -19.60
CA GLY A 86 10.44 -4.66 -19.34
C GLY A 86 11.35 -4.36 -20.55
N SER A 87 10.98 -4.81 -21.75
CA SER A 87 11.72 -4.54 -22.99
C SER A 87 11.86 -3.05 -23.29
N LEU A 88 10.90 -2.20 -22.89
CA LEU A 88 11.02 -0.75 -23.03
C LEU A 88 12.19 -0.21 -22.20
N LEU A 89 12.29 -0.61 -20.93
CA LEU A 89 13.41 -0.24 -20.05
C LEU A 89 14.73 -0.76 -20.60
N ALA A 90 14.75 -1.98 -21.12
CA ALA A 90 15.94 -2.56 -21.72
C ALA A 90 16.39 -1.81 -22.98
N LYS A 91 15.46 -1.41 -23.86
CA LYS A 91 15.75 -0.62 -25.06
C LYS A 91 16.25 0.78 -24.71
N THR A 92 15.66 1.43 -23.71
CA THR A 92 16.13 2.74 -23.23
C THR A 92 17.51 2.64 -22.59
N SER A 93 17.76 1.60 -21.81
CA SER A 93 19.05 1.35 -21.20
C SER A 93 20.09 0.96 -22.25
N LYS A 94 19.85 0.02 -23.16
CA LYS A 94 20.89 -0.55 -24.05
C LYS A 94 22.08 -1.16 -23.29
N LYS A 95 21.91 -1.52 -22.01
CA LYS A 95 22.97 -2.21 -21.24
C LYS A 95 23.16 -3.64 -21.76
N PRO A 96 24.41 -4.10 -21.98
CA PRO A 96 24.66 -5.45 -22.47
C PRO A 96 24.03 -6.53 -21.60
N GLY A 97 23.53 -7.60 -22.25
CA GLY A 97 22.94 -8.77 -21.57
C GLY A 97 21.46 -8.62 -21.18
N LEU A 98 20.85 -7.43 -21.33
CA LEU A 98 19.43 -7.24 -21.04
C LEU A 98 18.52 -7.99 -22.00
N ASP A 99 18.87 -8.11 -23.28
CA ASP A 99 18.02 -8.78 -24.28
C ASP A 99 17.78 -10.26 -23.96
N ALA A 100 18.82 -10.94 -23.45
CA ALA A 100 18.69 -12.33 -23.01
C ALA A 100 17.74 -12.46 -21.81
N ILE A 101 17.83 -11.55 -20.84
CA ILE A 101 16.97 -11.55 -19.66
C ILE A 101 15.53 -11.18 -20.05
N VAL A 102 15.33 -10.21 -20.93
CA VAL A 102 14.00 -9.84 -21.46
C VAL A 102 13.38 -11.01 -22.21
N SER A 103 14.16 -11.76 -23.00
CA SER A 103 13.70 -12.98 -23.66
C SER A 103 13.25 -14.05 -22.65
N GLU A 104 14.00 -14.21 -21.54
CA GLU A 104 13.62 -15.11 -20.44
C GLU A 104 12.30 -14.70 -19.78
N VAL A 105 12.12 -13.40 -19.50
CA VAL A 105 10.86 -12.86 -18.95
C VAL A 105 9.72 -12.96 -19.95
N ALA A 106 9.97 -12.79 -21.25
CA ALA A 106 8.94 -12.92 -22.28
C ALA A 106 8.44 -14.38 -22.41
N LYS A 107 9.33 -15.36 -22.19
CA LYS A 107 8.99 -16.80 -22.16
C LYS A 107 8.16 -17.17 -20.93
N ASP A 108 8.59 -16.72 -19.75
CA ASP A 108 7.83 -16.84 -18.51
C ASP A 108 7.66 -15.48 -17.81
N PRO A 109 6.58 -14.76 -18.13
CA PRO A 109 6.30 -13.47 -17.50
C PRO A 109 5.98 -13.58 -15.99
N THR A 110 5.86 -14.78 -15.43
CA THR A 110 5.63 -14.98 -13.99
C THR A 110 6.89 -15.30 -13.20
N SER A 111 8.04 -15.46 -13.88
CA SER A 111 9.32 -15.77 -13.25
C SER A 111 9.81 -14.61 -12.37
N THR A 112 9.69 -14.78 -11.04
CA THR A 112 10.23 -13.84 -10.07
C THR A 112 11.74 -13.70 -10.20
N THR A 113 12.46 -14.80 -10.45
CA THR A 113 13.93 -14.79 -10.58
C THR A 113 14.38 -13.96 -11.77
N ALA A 114 13.78 -14.19 -12.95
CA ALA A 114 14.13 -13.44 -14.17
C ALA A 114 13.82 -11.95 -14.02
N ARG A 115 12.65 -11.61 -13.44
CA ARG A 115 12.26 -10.22 -13.17
C ARG A 115 13.19 -9.54 -12.16
N VAL A 116 13.55 -10.19 -11.06
CA VAL A 116 14.50 -9.63 -10.09
C VAL A 116 15.88 -9.42 -10.73
N LYS A 117 16.34 -10.35 -11.56
CA LYS A 117 17.60 -10.22 -12.32
C LYS A 117 17.55 -9.03 -13.26
N LEU A 118 16.48 -8.88 -14.04
CA LEU A 118 16.25 -7.74 -14.94
C LEU A 118 16.39 -6.40 -14.20
N ILE A 119 15.67 -6.26 -13.09
CA ILE A 119 15.66 -5.01 -12.31
C ILE A 119 17.02 -4.72 -11.70
N ARG A 120 17.70 -5.72 -11.14
CA ARG A 120 19.06 -5.53 -10.59
C ARG A 120 20.05 -5.08 -11.66
N THR A 121 20.01 -5.67 -12.86
CA THR A 121 20.86 -5.28 -13.98
C THR A 121 20.60 -3.84 -14.41
N LEU A 122 19.32 -3.43 -14.49
CA LEU A 122 18.90 -2.06 -14.81
C LEU A 122 19.30 -1.06 -13.71
N MET A 123 19.23 -1.43 -12.43
CA MET A 123 19.65 -0.57 -11.31
C MET A 123 21.15 -0.34 -11.25
N GLN A 124 21.96 -1.27 -11.76
CA GLN A 124 23.41 -1.12 -11.88
C GLN A 124 23.82 -0.21 -13.06
N ASP A 125 22.87 0.28 -13.84
CA ASP A 125 23.14 1.26 -14.88
C ASP A 125 23.30 2.65 -14.28
N GLN A 126 24.48 3.25 -14.44
CA GLN A 126 24.83 4.54 -13.84
C GLN A 126 24.38 5.74 -14.68
N ARG A 127 23.78 5.50 -15.86
CA ARG A 127 23.29 6.58 -16.72
C ARG A 127 22.07 7.27 -16.10
N GLN A 128 21.93 8.57 -16.40
CA GLN A 128 20.77 9.35 -16.01
C GLN A 128 19.67 9.22 -17.07
N TYR A 129 18.46 8.92 -16.60
CA TYR A 129 17.26 8.82 -17.42
C TYR A 129 16.21 9.85 -16.98
N HIS A 130 15.19 10.07 -17.82
CA HIS A 130 14.02 10.86 -17.44
C HIS A 130 13.23 10.18 -16.32
N LEU A 131 12.49 10.97 -15.53
CA LEU A 131 11.69 10.48 -14.40
C LEU A 131 10.75 9.31 -14.77
N GLN A 132 10.19 9.32 -15.98
CA GLN A 132 9.32 8.26 -16.48
C GLN A 132 10.01 6.89 -16.52
N TYR A 133 11.30 6.82 -16.84
CA TYR A 133 12.07 5.58 -16.80
C TYR A 133 12.12 4.99 -15.38
N TYR A 134 12.38 5.80 -14.37
CA TYR A 134 12.42 5.34 -12.97
C TYR A 134 11.05 4.93 -12.44
N LYS A 135 9.99 5.59 -12.91
CA LYS A 135 8.61 5.20 -12.63
C LYS A 135 8.30 3.82 -13.21
N ASP A 136 8.67 3.59 -14.46
CA ASP A 136 8.45 2.30 -15.13
C ASP A 136 9.32 1.19 -14.50
N LEU A 137 10.56 1.51 -14.09
CA LEU A 137 11.43 0.63 -13.34
C LEU A 137 10.79 0.19 -12.01
N MET A 138 10.23 1.13 -11.24
CA MET A 138 9.52 0.85 -9.99
C MET A 138 8.25 -0.01 -10.23
N ILE A 139 7.49 0.26 -11.30
CA ILE A 139 6.33 -0.54 -11.68
C ILE A 139 6.76 -1.98 -11.99
N GLN A 140 7.78 -2.18 -12.83
CA GLN A 140 8.28 -3.52 -13.18
C GLN A 140 8.82 -4.28 -11.96
N ALA A 141 9.52 -3.58 -11.05
CA ALA A 141 10.04 -4.16 -9.81
C ALA A 141 8.93 -4.64 -8.85
N SER A 142 7.74 -4.06 -8.95
CA SER A 142 6.59 -4.41 -8.12
C SER A 142 5.83 -5.63 -8.62
N LEU A 143 5.98 -6.00 -9.90
CA LEU A 143 5.22 -7.09 -10.53
C LEU A 143 5.40 -8.45 -9.84
N PRO A 144 6.61 -8.91 -9.48
CA PRO A 144 6.75 -10.20 -8.79
C PRO A 144 5.94 -10.28 -7.50
N VAL A 145 5.86 -9.17 -6.77
CA VAL A 145 5.09 -9.07 -5.51
C VAL A 145 3.59 -9.18 -5.79
N TYR A 146 3.08 -8.48 -6.81
CA TYR A 146 1.66 -8.52 -7.21
C TYR A 146 1.24 -9.82 -7.91
N LEU A 147 2.18 -10.48 -8.60
CA LEU A 147 1.94 -11.77 -9.23
C LEU A 147 1.68 -12.85 -8.18
N GLY A 148 2.25 -12.69 -6.98
CA GLY A 148 1.97 -13.51 -5.81
C GLY A 148 3.15 -14.35 -5.34
N ASN A 149 4.32 -14.27 -5.99
CA ASN A 149 5.53 -15.00 -5.60
C ASN A 149 6.48 -14.05 -4.85
N ILE A 150 6.18 -13.85 -3.57
CA ILE A 150 6.82 -12.83 -2.73
C ILE A 150 8.07 -13.43 -2.08
N THR A 151 9.23 -12.90 -2.46
CA THR A 151 10.54 -13.27 -1.93
C THR A 151 11.21 -12.05 -1.25
N PRO A 152 12.21 -12.26 -0.38
CA PRO A 152 13.00 -11.15 0.16
C PRO A 152 13.59 -10.28 -0.96
N ALA A 153 14.09 -10.93 -2.03
CA ALA A 153 14.68 -10.27 -3.17
C ALA A 153 13.68 -9.40 -3.96
N SER A 154 12.44 -9.88 -4.16
CA SER A 154 11.41 -9.10 -4.85
C SER A 154 10.96 -7.87 -4.04
N LEU A 155 10.87 -8.00 -2.71
CA LEU A 155 10.54 -6.86 -1.85
C LEU A 155 11.68 -5.84 -1.81
N GLN A 156 12.93 -6.31 -1.77
CA GLN A 156 14.11 -5.43 -1.83
C GLN A 156 14.14 -4.62 -3.13
N VAL A 157 13.98 -5.24 -4.30
CA VAL A 157 14.01 -4.49 -5.56
C VAL A 157 12.85 -3.50 -5.66
N ALA A 158 11.66 -3.85 -5.16
CA ALA A 158 10.52 -2.92 -5.11
C ALA A 158 10.79 -1.72 -4.17
N SER A 159 11.36 -1.98 -2.99
CA SER A 159 11.78 -0.95 -2.02
C SER A 159 12.87 -0.03 -2.59
N GLN A 160 13.91 -0.61 -3.20
CA GLN A 160 15.05 0.13 -3.72
C GLN A 160 14.67 0.99 -4.93
N THR A 161 13.89 0.45 -5.87
CA THR A 161 13.41 1.22 -7.03
C THR A 161 12.45 2.33 -6.63
N TYR A 162 11.64 2.15 -5.59
CA TYR A 162 10.85 3.22 -4.99
C TYR A 162 11.72 4.37 -4.47
N ARG A 163 12.77 4.04 -3.71
CA ARG A 163 13.71 5.04 -3.19
C ARG A 163 14.47 5.76 -4.31
N ILE A 164 14.88 5.03 -5.35
CA ILE A 164 15.49 5.63 -6.54
C ILE A 164 14.51 6.59 -7.20
N TYR A 165 13.25 6.18 -7.41
CA TYR A 165 12.23 7.04 -7.99
C TYR A 165 12.05 8.35 -7.20
N LEU A 166 11.92 8.28 -5.87
CA LEU A 166 11.80 9.46 -5.01
C LEU A 166 13.02 10.39 -5.12
N ARG A 167 14.24 9.84 -5.13
CA ARG A 167 15.46 10.66 -5.27
C ARG A 167 15.53 11.35 -6.62
N GLN A 168 15.12 10.66 -7.70
CA GLN A 168 15.14 11.22 -9.04
C GLN A 168 14.06 12.27 -9.23
N LEU A 169 12.89 12.10 -8.61
CA LEU A 169 11.86 13.15 -8.52
C LEU A 169 12.41 14.41 -7.83
N ILE A 170 13.05 14.26 -6.67
CA ILE A 170 13.67 15.37 -5.94
C ILE A 170 14.75 16.06 -6.79
N ALA A 171 15.60 15.29 -7.48
CA ALA A 171 16.66 15.83 -8.32
C ALA A 171 16.11 16.61 -9.53
N GLU A 172 15.08 16.10 -10.20
CA GLU A 172 14.41 16.79 -11.30
C GLU A 172 13.73 18.08 -10.81
N HIS A 173 13.06 18.02 -9.67
CA HIS A 173 12.41 19.17 -9.05
C HIS A 173 13.41 20.23 -8.59
N LYS A 174 14.55 19.83 -8.01
CA LYS A 174 15.65 20.75 -7.69
C LYS A 174 16.09 21.51 -8.95
N LYS A 175 16.31 20.82 -10.08
CA LYS A 175 16.68 21.47 -11.35
C LYS A 175 15.60 22.46 -11.82
N LYS A 176 14.32 22.09 -11.76
CA LYS A 176 13.21 22.98 -12.13
C LYS A 176 13.12 24.22 -11.24
N LEU A 177 13.21 24.05 -9.91
CA LEU A 177 13.19 25.18 -8.96
C LEU A 177 14.38 26.11 -9.16
N LEU A 178 15.57 25.57 -9.45
CA LEU A 178 16.75 26.37 -9.75
C LEU A 178 16.56 27.20 -11.02
N ILE A 179 15.93 26.65 -12.07
CA ILE A 179 15.62 27.41 -13.30
C ILE A 179 14.58 28.50 -13.02
N VAL A 180 13.52 28.20 -12.26
CA VAL A 180 12.48 29.18 -11.93
C VAL A 180 13.05 30.34 -11.10
N ARG A 181 13.95 30.03 -10.15
CA ARG A 181 14.57 31.02 -9.26
C ARG A 181 15.89 31.58 -9.77
N SER A 182 16.44 31.12 -10.91
CA SER A 182 17.75 31.56 -11.41
C SER A 182 17.75 33.03 -11.85
N SER A 183 16.60 33.58 -12.24
CA SER A 183 16.44 35.01 -12.52
C SER A 183 16.77 35.89 -11.30
N GLN A 184 16.61 35.34 -10.09
CA GLN A 184 16.93 35.98 -8.80
C GLN A 184 18.36 35.64 -8.31
N LEU A 185 18.98 34.58 -8.82
CA LEU A 185 20.27 34.05 -8.37
C LEU A 185 21.40 34.44 -9.34
N LYS A 186 21.75 35.74 -9.41
CA LYS A 186 22.97 36.16 -10.14
C LYS A 186 24.23 35.67 -9.39
N ASN A 187 25.10 34.94 -10.08
CA ASN A 187 26.45 34.51 -9.65
C ASN A 187 26.55 33.50 -8.47
N VAL A 188 25.50 32.73 -8.17
CA VAL A 188 25.57 31.66 -7.15
C VAL A 188 25.94 30.33 -7.81
N ASN A 189 26.77 29.50 -7.16
CA ASN A 189 27.00 28.12 -7.60
C ASN A 189 25.73 27.27 -7.37
N ILE A 190 24.93 27.18 -8.42
CA ILE A 190 23.60 26.57 -8.50
C ILE A 190 23.58 25.12 -8.00
N ASP A 191 24.67 24.38 -8.20
CA ASP A 191 24.75 22.95 -7.84
C ASP A 191 24.87 22.73 -6.33
N MET A 192 25.50 23.67 -5.62
CA MET A 192 25.71 23.60 -4.17
C MET A 192 24.48 23.96 -3.34
N ILE A 193 23.42 24.49 -3.95
CA ILE A 193 22.21 24.88 -3.22
C ILE A 193 21.49 23.61 -2.75
N PRO A 194 21.30 23.41 -1.43
CA PRO A 194 20.57 22.25 -0.92
C PRO A 194 19.09 22.38 -1.29
N VAL A 195 18.42 21.24 -1.53
CA VAL A 195 17.01 21.25 -1.93
C VAL A 195 16.12 21.84 -0.82
N GLU A 196 16.55 21.69 0.43
CA GLU A 196 15.91 22.25 1.62
C GLU A 196 15.81 23.77 1.56
N SER A 197 16.81 24.46 0.99
CA SER A 197 16.77 25.91 0.79
C SER A 197 15.81 26.33 -0.33
N LEU A 198 15.63 25.47 -1.35
CA LEU A 198 14.76 25.76 -2.49
C LEU A 198 13.27 25.54 -2.20
N ILE A 199 12.96 24.71 -1.20
CA ILE A 199 11.57 24.43 -0.78
C ILE A 199 11.12 25.32 0.39
N GLN A 200 12.02 26.14 0.93
CA GLN A 200 11.65 27.22 1.83
C GLN A 200 10.98 28.32 1.02
N VAL A 201 9.80 28.69 1.51
CA VAL A 201 8.89 29.66 0.92
C VAL A 201 8.83 30.82 1.89
N ASP A 202 9.18 32.01 1.41
CA ASP A 202 8.91 33.25 2.13
C ASP A 202 7.39 33.49 2.09
N PRO A 203 6.70 33.58 3.25
CA PRO A 203 5.26 33.80 3.29
C PRO A 203 4.82 35.10 2.61
N ASP A 204 5.72 36.08 2.49
CA ASP A 204 5.43 37.39 1.91
C ASP A 204 5.67 37.45 0.39
N GLN A 205 6.20 36.37 -0.22
CA GLN A 205 6.42 36.30 -1.66
C GLN A 205 5.37 35.45 -2.37
N PRO A 206 4.70 35.98 -3.41
CA PRO A 206 3.77 35.21 -4.21
C PRO A 206 4.53 34.13 -5.00
N ILE A 207 4.11 32.88 -4.86
CA ILE A 207 4.66 31.73 -5.57
C ILE A 207 3.70 31.32 -6.68
N GLY A 208 4.25 31.03 -7.87
CA GLY A 208 3.47 30.51 -8.99
C GLY A 208 2.88 29.13 -8.68
N GLU A 209 1.71 28.82 -9.25
CA GLU A 209 1.01 27.55 -8.99
C GLU A 209 1.88 26.31 -9.32
N GLU A 210 2.66 26.37 -10.40
CA GLU A 210 3.57 25.29 -10.79
C GLU A 210 4.71 25.10 -9.78
N GLU A 211 5.30 26.20 -9.31
CA GLU A 211 6.34 26.17 -8.29
C GLU A 211 5.81 25.61 -6.97
N ALA A 212 4.60 26.01 -6.55
CA ALA A 212 3.95 25.48 -5.35
C ALA A 212 3.75 23.95 -5.43
N LYS A 213 3.33 23.43 -6.59
CA LYS A 213 3.20 21.98 -6.83
C LYS A 213 4.55 21.26 -6.73
N ILE A 214 5.59 21.82 -7.34
CA ILE A 214 6.95 21.25 -7.29
C ILE A 214 7.46 21.19 -5.86
N ILE A 215 7.28 22.26 -5.08
CA ILE A 215 7.66 22.34 -3.66
C ILE A 215 6.91 21.29 -2.84
N LEU A 216 5.59 21.17 -3.02
CA LEU A 216 4.74 20.18 -2.36
C LEU A 216 5.22 18.74 -2.63
N GLU A 217 5.40 18.37 -3.89
CA GLU A 217 5.86 17.03 -4.26
C GLU A 217 7.27 16.75 -3.72
N THR A 218 8.16 17.75 -3.69
CA THR A 218 9.50 17.62 -3.14
C THR A 218 9.47 17.39 -1.63
N LYS A 219 8.69 18.18 -0.89
CA LYS A 219 8.48 18.01 0.56
C LYS A 219 7.94 16.62 0.89
N LEU A 220 6.95 16.16 0.11
CA LEU A 220 6.36 14.83 0.28
C LEU A 220 7.37 13.72 -0.03
N ALA A 221 8.10 13.83 -1.15
CA ALA A 221 9.11 12.86 -1.54
C ALA A 221 10.24 12.73 -0.51
N LEU A 222 10.71 13.85 0.07
CA LEU A 222 11.72 13.85 1.14
C LEU A 222 11.24 13.07 2.37
N LYS A 223 10.01 13.35 2.84
CA LYS A 223 9.44 12.65 4.00
C LYS A 223 9.22 11.15 3.74
N LEU A 224 8.79 10.80 2.52
CA LEU A 224 8.66 9.40 2.12
C LEU A 224 10.01 8.69 2.04
N LEU A 225 11.05 9.39 1.58
CA LEU A 225 12.41 8.86 1.56
C LEU A 225 12.90 8.59 2.98
N ASP A 226 12.64 9.50 3.93
CA ASP A 226 12.97 9.31 5.35
C ASP A 226 12.27 8.10 5.95
N PHE A 227 10.96 7.94 5.70
CA PHE A 227 10.19 6.78 6.16
C PHE A 227 10.65 5.46 5.54
N SER A 228 11.33 5.50 4.40
CA SER A 228 11.82 4.31 3.70
C SER A 228 13.25 3.89 4.09
N ARG A 229 13.95 4.64 4.94
CA ARG A 229 15.39 4.43 5.23
C ARG A 229 15.69 3.05 5.81
N SER A 230 14.83 2.52 6.67
CA SER A 230 15.01 1.23 7.36
C SER A 230 14.44 0.03 6.61
N LEU A 231 13.72 0.22 5.48
CA LEU A 231 12.99 -0.87 4.84
C LEU A 231 13.88 -2.02 4.39
N ASP A 232 15.07 -1.72 3.86
CA ASP A 232 15.97 -2.79 3.39
C ASP A 232 16.50 -3.65 4.55
N SER A 233 16.77 -3.05 5.72
CA SER A 233 17.13 -3.79 6.94
C SER A 233 15.95 -4.57 7.50
N GLU A 234 14.75 -3.98 7.51
CA GLU A 234 13.53 -4.64 7.99
C GLU A 234 13.16 -5.83 7.10
N ILE A 235 13.28 -5.71 5.77
CA ILE A 235 13.05 -6.82 4.85
C ILE A 235 14.00 -7.98 5.15
N ARG A 236 15.30 -7.70 5.35
CA ARG A 236 16.28 -8.74 5.68
C ARG A 236 16.03 -9.41 7.02
N ALA A 237 15.60 -8.64 8.02
CA ALA A 237 15.35 -9.16 9.36
C ALA A 237 14.05 -9.97 9.44
N ASN A 238 12.99 -9.52 8.75
CA ASN A 238 11.63 -10.04 8.94
C ASN A 238 11.19 -11.03 7.87
N ILE A 239 11.77 -10.98 6.66
CA ILE A 239 11.39 -11.86 5.55
C ILE A 239 12.49 -12.91 5.35
N THR A 240 12.38 -14.02 6.08
CA THR A 240 13.35 -15.13 6.02
C THR A 240 12.92 -16.24 5.06
N MET A 241 11.62 -16.32 4.72
CA MET A 241 11.07 -17.32 3.82
C MET A 241 10.18 -16.69 2.74
N PRO A 242 10.16 -17.24 1.52
CA PRO A 242 9.24 -16.80 0.49
C PRO A 242 7.79 -17.20 0.82
N LEU A 243 6.87 -16.42 0.28
CA LEU A 243 5.42 -16.62 0.36
C LEU A 243 4.84 -16.64 -1.06
N SER A 244 4.21 -17.75 -1.43
CA SER A 244 3.27 -17.75 -2.55
C SER A 244 1.87 -17.36 -2.07
N MET A 245 1.19 -16.47 -2.79
CA MET A 245 -0.21 -16.15 -2.54
C MET A 245 -1.14 -17.35 -2.76
N ASP A 246 -0.70 -18.33 -3.56
CA ASP A 246 -1.42 -19.59 -3.75
C ASP A 246 -1.39 -20.43 -2.46
N GLU A 247 -0.32 -20.35 -1.65
CA GLU A 247 -0.26 -21.01 -0.33
C GLU A 247 -1.40 -20.56 0.58
N ILE A 248 -1.77 -19.27 0.53
CA ILE A 248 -2.90 -18.73 1.32
C ILE A 248 -4.23 -19.23 0.75
N ASP A 249 -4.36 -19.29 -0.59
CA ASP A 249 -5.58 -19.76 -1.25
C ASP A 249 -5.87 -21.23 -0.94
N HIS A 250 -4.82 -22.05 -0.80
CA HIS A 250 -4.94 -23.44 -0.38
C HIS A 250 -5.43 -23.62 1.07
N LEU A 251 -5.31 -22.59 1.91
CA LEU A 251 -5.87 -22.60 3.28
C LEU A 251 -7.34 -22.19 3.32
N SER A 252 -7.91 -21.69 2.21
CA SER A 252 -9.31 -21.26 2.18
C SER A 252 -10.26 -22.44 2.40
N PRO A 253 -11.29 -22.31 3.26
CA PRO A 253 -12.32 -23.34 3.43
C PRO A 253 -12.98 -23.74 2.11
N ARG A 254 -13.10 -22.81 1.16
CA ARG A 254 -13.64 -23.08 -0.19
C ARG A 254 -12.75 -24.01 -0.99
N HIS A 255 -11.43 -23.86 -0.88
CA HIS A 255 -10.49 -24.73 -1.57
C HIS A 255 -10.57 -26.16 -1.03
N GLY A 256 -10.64 -26.31 0.31
CA GLY A 256 -10.86 -27.60 0.95
C GLY A 256 -12.13 -28.30 0.45
N ALA A 257 -13.26 -27.59 0.42
CA ALA A 257 -14.53 -28.13 -0.07
C ALA A 257 -14.48 -28.58 -1.55
N VAL A 258 -13.77 -27.85 -2.41
CA VAL A 258 -13.59 -28.23 -3.82
C VAL A 258 -12.71 -29.47 -3.96
N MET A 259 -11.62 -29.57 -3.19
CA MET A 259 -10.72 -30.73 -3.26
C MET A 259 -11.38 -32.00 -2.69
N GLU A 260 -12.17 -31.85 -1.62
CA GLU A 260 -13.00 -32.91 -1.05
C GLU A 260 -14.06 -33.41 -2.06
N PHE A 261 -14.72 -32.48 -2.75
CA PHE A 261 -15.66 -32.81 -3.82
C PHE A 261 -15.00 -33.57 -5.00
N LEU A 262 -13.73 -33.28 -5.30
CA LEU A 262 -12.97 -33.94 -6.37
C LEU A 262 -12.34 -35.28 -5.95
N GLY A 263 -12.62 -35.79 -4.75
CA GLY A 263 -12.11 -37.07 -4.26
C GLY A 263 -10.65 -37.05 -3.84
N ASN A 264 -10.00 -35.89 -3.83
CA ASN A 264 -8.64 -35.74 -3.31
C ASN A 264 -8.68 -35.64 -1.78
N LYS A 265 -8.47 -36.77 -1.11
CA LYS A 265 -8.32 -36.88 0.35
C LYS A 265 -6.92 -36.50 0.87
N GLU A 266 -6.05 -35.90 0.04
CA GLU A 266 -4.75 -35.43 0.53
C GLU A 266 -4.90 -34.20 1.43
N LEU A 267 -5.00 -34.53 2.72
CA LEU A 267 -4.56 -33.84 3.91
C LEU A 267 -4.72 -32.32 3.95
N GLY A 268 -5.70 -31.90 4.77
CA GLY A 268 -5.70 -30.58 5.39
C GLY A 268 -4.29 -30.23 5.90
N SER A 269 -3.88 -29.00 5.64
CA SER A 269 -2.60 -28.46 6.11
C SER A 269 -2.38 -28.83 7.57
N THR A 270 -1.24 -29.44 7.92
CA THR A 270 -0.87 -29.63 9.32
C THR A 270 -0.95 -28.29 10.05
N TYR A 271 -1.33 -28.29 11.33
CA TYR A 271 -1.43 -27.07 12.12
C TYR A 271 -0.16 -26.21 12.03
N ASN A 272 1.01 -26.85 12.03
CA ASN A 272 2.31 -26.19 11.88
C ASN A 272 2.48 -25.51 10.51
N LYS A 273 2.05 -26.15 9.41
CA LYS A 273 2.10 -25.57 8.06
C LYS A 273 1.14 -24.38 7.93
N HIS A 274 -0.06 -24.49 8.51
CA HIS A 274 -1.07 -23.42 8.52
C HIS A 274 -0.54 -22.17 9.24
N GLN A 275 -0.03 -22.36 10.47
CA GLN A 275 0.55 -21.27 11.26
C GLN A 275 1.78 -20.65 10.59
N LEU A 276 2.60 -21.45 9.91
CA LEU A 276 3.75 -20.95 9.17
C LEU A 276 3.34 -20.01 8.03
N ILE A 277 2.35 -20.40 7.22
CA ILE A 277 1.84 -19.57 6.11
C ILE A 277 1.26 -18.25 6.64
N ILE A 278 0.49 -18.29 7.72
CA ILE A 278 -0.05 -17.08 8.37
C ILE A 278 1.08 -16.16 8.82
N ARG A 279 2.11 -16.68 9.50
CA ARG A 279 3.26 -15.89 9.97
C ARG A 279 4.01 -15.24 8.81
N LYS A 280 4.27 -15.98 7.72
CA LYS A 280 4.86 -15.44 6.50
C LYS A 280 4.02 -14.29 5.94
N ALA A 281 2.71 -14.47 5.83
CA ALA A 281 1.80 -13.47 5.29
C ALA A 281 1.73 -12.20 6.16
N ILE A 282 1.69 -12.35 7.49
CA ILE A 282 1.78 -11.22 8.43
C ILE A 282 3.10 -10.47 8.26
N ALA A 283 4.24 -11.18 8.21
CA ALA A 283 5.55 -10.56 8.02
C ALA A 283 5.64 -9.76 6.72
N VAL A 284 5.13 -10.32 5.61
CA VAL A 284 5.07 -9.62 4.32
C VAL A 284 4.20 -8.36 4.41
N MET A 285 3.00 -8.45 4.99
CA MET A 285 2.12 -7.28 5.16
C MET A 285 2.76 -6.20 6.05
N ASP A 286 3.58 -6.60 7.03
CA ASP A 286 4.28 -5.68 7.91
C ASP A 286 5.33 -4.84 7.18
N ILE A 287 5.91 -5.35 6.09
CA ILE A 287 6.74 -4.59 5.16
C ILE A 287 5.89 -3.77 4.18
N VAL A 288 4.92 -4.44 3.54
CA VAL A 288 4.10 -3.85 2.46
C VAL A 288 3.35 -2.60 2.91
N LYS A 289 2.91 -2.53 4.18
CA LYS A 289 2.24 -1.34 4.74
C LYS A 289 3.07 -0.06 4.61
N HIS A 290 4.40 -0.14 4.53
CA HIS A 290 5.29 1.01 4.42
C HIS A 290 5.52 1.48 2.98
N ILE A 291 5.09 0.72 1.98
CA ILE A 291 5.27 1.04 0.55
C ILE A 291 3.90 1.40 -0.05
N PRO A 292 3.59 2.69 -0.27
CA PRO A 292 2.22 3.14 -0.60
C PRO A 292 1.62 2.45 -1.83
N PHE A 293 2.40 2.23 -2.89
CA PHE A 293 1.89 1.57 -4.10
C PHE A 293 1.73 0.05 -3.95
N LEU A 294 2.04 -0.54 -2.80
CA LEU A 294 1.75 -1.95 -2.48
C LEU A 294 0.54 -2.12 -1.53
N HIS A 295 -0.06 -1.03 -1.05
CA HIS A 295 -1.15 -1.09 -0.06
C HIS A 295 -2.34 -1.94 -0.52
N SER A 296 -2.72 -1.88 -1.79
CA SER A 296 -3.84 -2.68 -2.32
C SER A 296 -3.55 -4.19 -2.28
N LEU A 297 -2.29 -4.59 -2.47
CA LEU A 297 -1.88 -5.97 -2.28
C LEU A 297 -1.97 -6.37 -0.81
N GLY A 298 -1.48 -5.51 0.10
CA GLY A 298 -1.56 -5.76 1.54
C GLY A 298 -3.01 -5.95 2.03
N LEU A 299 -3.94 -5.12 1.54
CA LEU A 299 -5.37 -5.27 1.86
C LEU A 299 -5.93 -6.58 1.31
N LYS A 300 -5.59 -6.93 0.06
CA LYS A 300 -5.99 -8.23 -0.52
C LYS A 300 -5.46 -9.42 0.28
N MET A 301 -4.25 -9.33 0.83
CA MET A 301 -3.69 -10.35 1.72
C MET A 301 -4.46 -10.42 3.04
N ALA A 302 -4.78 -9.28 3.64
CA ALA A 302 -5.56 -9.22 4.88
C ALA A 302 -6.96 -9.82 4.67
N ASP A 303 -7.63 -9.51 3.56
CA ASP A 303 -8.94 -10.07 3.22
C ASP A 303 -8.88 -11.60 3.08
N LYS A 304 -7.87 -12.13 2.36
CA LYS A 304 -7.68 -13.58 2.23
C LYS A 304 -7.38 -14.25 3.57
N LEU A 305 -6.56 -13.63 4.43
CA LEU A 305 -6.32 -14.15 5.77
C LEU A 305 -7.54 -14.03 6.68
N GLU A 306 -8.43 -13.06 6.49
CA GLU A 306 -9.72 -13.00 7.19
C GLU A 306 -10.58 -14.22 6.84
N GLU A 307 -10.60 -14.65 5.57
CA GLU A 307 -11.34 -15.86 5.16
C GLU A 307 -10.79 -17.14 5.81
N VAL A 308 -9.47 -17.21 5.98
CA VAL A 308 -8.76 -18.37 6.52
C VAL A 308 -8.78 -18.40 8.05
N GLU A 309 -8.60 -17.25 8.70
CA GLU A 309 -8.35 -17.13 10.14
C GLU A 309 -9.27 -16.08 10.79
N ARG A 310 -10.58 -16.21 10.57
CA ARG A 310 -11.59 -15.23 11.02
C ARG A 310 -11.67 -15.03 12.53
N LYS A 311 -11.25 -16.03 13.31
CA LYS A 311 -11.36 -16.04 14.77
C LYS A 311 -10.23 -15.28 15.48
N THR A 312 -9.08 -15.09 14.83
CA THR A 312 -7.95 -14.39 15.43
C THR A 312 -7.96 -12.90 15.09
N PRO A 313 -7.32 -12.04 15.91
CA PRO A 313 -7.24 -10.61 15.63
C PRO A 313 -6.24 -10.24 14.53
N GLY A 314 -5.31 -11.14 14.16
CA GLY A 314 -4.17 -10.86 13.29
C GLY A 314 -4.51 -10.24 11.92
N PRO A 315 -5.43 -10.83 11.13
CA PRO A 315 -5.80 -10.28 9.81
C PRO A 315 -6.35 -8.85 9.90
N PHE A 316 -7.22 -8.61 10.89
CA PHE A 316 -7.86 -7.30 11.13
C PHE A 316 -6.88 -6.26 11.65
N LEU A 317 -5.92 -6.68 12.47
CA LEU A 317 -4.84 -5.81 12.93
C LEU A 317 -4.01 -5.32 11.73
N MET A 318 -3.69 -6.21 10.79
CA MET A 318 -2.93 -5.85 9.59
C MET A 318 -3.72 -4.97 8.62
N GLU A 319 -5.02 -5.24 8.42
CA GLU A 319 -5.95 -4.35 7.70
C GLU A 319 -5.92 -2.94 8.32
N GLY A 320 -6.05 -2.85 9.65
CA GLY A 320 -6.01 -1.59 10.41
C GLY A 320 -4.69 -0.85 10.26
N ARG A 321 -3.55 -1.56 10.34
CA ARG A 321 -2.21 -0.98 10.16
C ARG A 321 -2.02 -0.42 8.76
N ILE A 322 -2.47 -1.11 7.71
CA ILE A 322 -2.36 -0.61 6.32
C ILE A 322 -3.21 0.65 6.14
N HIS A 323 -4.46 0.64 6.61
CA HIS A 323 -5.30 1.84 6.58
C HIS A 323 -4.72 2.99 7.40
N MET A 324 -4.06 2.69 8.53
CA MET A 324 -3.40 3.71 9.35
C MET A 324 -2.21 4.34 8.62
N GLN A 325 -1.45 3.56 7.83
CA GLN A 325 -0.38 4.13 6.98
C GLN A 325 -0.94 5.01 5.86
N ALA A 326 -2.06 4.60 5.24
CA ALA A 326 -2.76 5.47 4.28
C ALA A 326 -3.26 6.77 4.94
N MET A 327 -3.79 6.70 6.16
CA MET A 327 -4.18 7.87 6.96
C MET A 327 -3.00 8.81 7.22
N LYS A 328 -1.85 8.27 7.67
CA LYS A 328 -0.63 9.06 7.91
C LYS A 328 -0.17 9.79 6.66
N LEU A 329 -0.24 9.15 5.49
CA LEU A 329 0.09 9.78 4.21
C LEU A 329 -0.86 10.93 3.87
N LEU A 330 -2.16 10.76 4.09
CA LEU A 330 -3.15 11.83 3.88
C LEU A 330 -2.96 13.00 4.85
N THR A 331 -2.66 12.72 6.11
CA THR A 331 -2.34 13.76 7.10
C THR A 331 -1.09 14.52 6.71
N LEU A 332 -0.05 13.81 6.25
CA LEU A 332 1.19 14.43 5.79
C LEU A 332 0.94 15.37 4.60
N ARG A 333 0.13 14.95 3.62
CA ARG A 333 -0.29 15.79 2.48
C ARG A 333 -1.01 17.05 2.95
N MET A 334 -1.96 16.91 3.87
CA MET A 334 -2.69 18.05 4.43
C MET A 334 -1.78 19.01 5.22
N MET A 335 -0.80 18.49 5.97
CA MET A 335 0.20 19.30 6.67
C MET A 335 1.14 20.06 5.73
N MET A 336 1.16 19.70 4.44
CA MET A 336 1.90 20.38 3.39
C MET A 336 0.98 21.26 2.52
N ASP A 337 -0.18 21.66 3.02
CA ASP A 337 -1.17 22.52 2.36
C ASP A 337 -1.87 21.89 1.14
N GLU A 338 -1.81 20.57 1.00
CA GLU A 338 -2.59 19.83 0.01
C GLU A 338 -3.98 19.50 0.58
N TYR A 339 -4.88 20.48 0.57
CA TYR A 339 -6.18 20.37 1.24
C TYR A 339 -7.15 19.38 0.56
N THR A 340 -6.91 18.91 -0.68
CA THR A 340 -7.79 17.91 -1.30
C THR A 340 -7.69 16.55 -0.61
N ALA A 341 -6.56 16.24 0.04
CA ALA A 341 -6.42 15.06 0.92
C ALA A 341 -7.41 15.05 2.08
N LYS A 342 -7.88 16.22 2.53
CA LYS A 342 -8.83 16.33 3.66
C LYS A 342 -10.12 15.54 3.41
N ASN A 343 -10.60 15.51 2.17
CA ASN A 343 -11.81 14.80 1.78
C ASN A 343 -11.69 13.27 1.98
N ALA A 344 -10.47 12.74 1.93
CA ALA A 344 -10.19 11.33 2.12
C ALA A 344 -9.87 10.94 3.57
N LEU A 345 -9.61 11.90 4.47
CA LEU A 345 -9.24 11.62 5.87
C LEU A 345 -10.34 10.87 6.62
N THR A 346 -11.54 11.45 6.73
CA THR A 346 -12.66 10.84 7.46
C THR A 346 -13.04 9.44 6.95
N PRO A 347 -13.24 9.20 5.63
CA PRO A 347 -13.56 7.85 5.16
C PRO A 347 -12.42 6.85 5.38
N THR A 348 -11.16 7.27 5.29
CA THR A 348 -10.02 6.37 5.57
C THR A 348 -9.92 6.06 7.06
N PHE A 349 -10.12 7.05 7.92
CA PHE A 349 -10.15 6.86 9.37
C PHE A 349 -11.28 5.92 9.81
N LYS A 350 -12.46 6.00 9.17
CA LYS A 350 -13.54 5.03 9.42
C LYS A 350 -13.09 3.59 9.14
N LYS A 351 -12.33 3.35 8.06
CA LYS A 351 -11.78 2.02 7.76
C LYS A 351 -10.78 1.56 8.82
N VAL A 352 -9.89 2.45 9.28
CA VAL A 352 -8.99 2.18 10.42
C VAL A 352 -9.79 1.70 11.64
N VAL A 353 -10.78 2.49 12.05
CA VAL A 353 -11.59 2.19 13.24
C VAL A 353 -12.35 0.87 13.09
N VAL A 354 -12.93 0.60 11.91
CA VAL A 354 -13.64 -0.65 11.66
C VAL A 354 -12.70 -1.85 11.80
N ALA A 355 -11.54 -1.82 11.15
CA ALA A 355 -10.56 -2.91 11.20
C ALA A 355 -10.06 -3.14 12.64
N TYR A 356 -9.64 -2.10 13.35
CA TYR A 356 -9.20 -2.27 14.74
C TYR A 356 -10.33 -2.68 15.69
N ARG A 357 -11.58 -2.25 15.48
CA ARG A 357 -12.73 -2.75 16.25
C ARG A 357 -12.98 -4.23 16.00
N LYS A 358 -12.82 -4.70 14.74
CA LYS A 358 -12.90 -6.13 14.44
C LYS A 358 -11.79 -6.90 15.18
N ALA A 359 -10.55 -6.39 15.19
CA ALA A 359 -9.44 -6.99 15.93
C ALA A 359 -9.73 -7.04 17.45
N LEU A 360 -10.17 -5.92 18.04
CA LEU A 360 -10.46 -5.80 19.46
C LEU A 360 -11.55 -6.79 19.92
N LYS A 361 -12.60 -6.99 19.11
CA LYS A 361 -13.67 -7.96 19.40
C LYS A 361 -13.17 -9.42 19.51
N ARG A 362 -11.98 -9.71 19.02
CA ARG A 362 -11.34 -11.05 19.02
C ARG A 362 -10.18 -11.12 20.02
N THR A 363 -10.09 -10.13 20.89
CA THR A 363 -9.03 -9.99 21.89
C THR A 363 -9.66 -10.03 23.28
N SER A 364 -9.04 -10.75 24.21
CA SER A 364 -9.50 -10.79 25.60
C SER A 364 -9.18 -9.47 26.31
N LEU A 365 -10.20 -8.85 26.92
CA LEU A 365 -10.03 -7.67 27.77
C LEU A 365 -9.94 -8.00 29.26
N SER A 366 -10.54 -9.12 29.67
CA SER A 366 -10.58 -9.56 31.07
C SER A 366 -9.32 -10.32 31.47
N ASP A 367 -8.74 -11.08 30.54
CA ASP A 367 -7.50 -11.84 30.74
C ASP A 367 -6.58 -11.65 29.52
N PRO A 368 -5.90 -10.50 29.41
CA PRO A 368 -5.07 -10.17 28.26
C PRO A 368 -3.72 -10.89 28.31
N HIS A 369 -3.27 -11.41 27.17
CA HIS A 369 -1.94 -12.01 27.01
C HIS A 369 -0.96 -11.06 26.30
N ARG A 370 0.34 -11.39 26.31
CA ARG A 370 1.37 -10.58 25.62
C ARG A 370 1.12 -10.44 24.12
N THR A 371 0.52 -11.45 23.49
CA THR A 371 0.15 -11.44 22.07
C THR A 371 -0.98 -10.45 21.75
N ASP A 372 -1.74 -10.04 22.75
CA ASP A 372 -2.87 -9.12 22.62
C ASP A 372 -2.46 -7.65 22.70
N ILE A 373 -1.28 -7.39 23.28
CA ILE A 373 -0.73 -6.03 23.47
C ILE A 373 -0.79 -5.19 22.18
N PRO A 374 -0.37 -5.69 20.99
CA PRO A 374 -0.44 -4.89 19.77
C PRO A 374 -1.85 -4.41 19.45
N VAL A 375 -2.87 -5.27 19.62
CA VAL A 375 -4.26 -4.90 19.34
C VAL A 375 -4.76 -3.88 20.36
N LEU A 376 -4.55 -4.15 21.64
CA LEU A 376 -5.03 -3.31 22.74
C LEU A 376 -4.38 -1.92 22.70
N GLY A 377 -3.05 -1.88 22.61
CA GLY A 377 -2.27 -0.65 22.57
C GLY A 377 -2.53 0.17 21.31
N GLU A 378 -2.56 -0.45 20.13
CA GLU A 378 -2.81 0.29 18.89
C GLU A 378 -4.25 0.80 18.80
N PHE A 379 -5.25 0.04 19.27
CA PHE A 379 -6.62 0.55 19.33
C PHE A 379 -6.75 1.75 20.27
N ALA A 380 -6.07 1.72 21.41
CA ALA A 380 -6.00 2.87 22.31
C ALA A 380 -5.34 4.09 21.64
N LEU A 381 -4.25 3.90 20.91
CA LEU A 381 -3.59 4.97 20.14
C LEU A 381 -4.52 5.53 19.05
N VAL A 382 -5.23 4.69 18.31
CA VAL A 382 -6.22 5.11 17.30
C VAL A 382 -7.36 5.90 17.95
N SER A 383 -7.80 5.48 19.13
CA SER A 383 -8.84 6.17 19.89
C SER A 383 -8.39 7.56 20.33
N TYR A 384 -7.16 7.69 20.85
CA TYR A 384 -6.58 8.98 21.22
C TYR A 384 -6.31 9.88 19.99
N TYR A 385 -5.84 9.29 18.89
CA TYR A 385 -5.67 9.98 17.62
C TYR A 385 -6.99 10.61 17.13
N SER A 386 -8.11 9.91 17.30
CA SER A 386 -9.44 10.43 16.96
C SER A 386 -9.76 11.74 17.69
N PHE A 387 -9.35 11.84 18.97
CA PHE A 387 -9.56 13.02 19.80
C PHE A 387 -8.66 14.18 19.36
N GLN A 388 -7.38 13.92 19.11
CA GLN A 388 -6.41 14.93 18.67
C GLN A 388 -6.81 15.55 17.34
N HIS A 389 -7.32 14.74 16.41
CA HIS A 389 -7.62 15.17 15.04
C HIS A 389 -9.11 15.36 14.75
N ARG A 390 -9.98 15.36 15.78
CA ARG A 390 -11.45 15.41 15.61
C ARG A 390 -11.95 16.59 14.78
N LYS A 391 -11.37 17.78 14.97
CA LYS A 391 -11.76 19.00 14.24
C LYS A 391 -11.43 18.88 12.75
N VAL A 392 -10.23 18.40 12.44
CA VAL A 392 -9.75 18.19 11.06
C VAL A 392 -10.62 17.16 10.34
N MET A 393 -10.92 16.04 11.01
CA MET A 393 -11.72 14.94 10.47
C MET A 393 -13.24 15.16 10.58
N ARG A 394 -13.68 16.30 11.13
CA ARG A 394 -15.09 16.64 11.40
C ARG A 394 -15.83 15.52 12.14
N LEU A 395 -15.19 14.94 13.16
CA LEU A 395 -15.80 13.91 14.00
C LEU A 395 -16.69 14.55 15.07
N THR A 396 -17.81 13.91 15.39
CA THR A 396 -18.70 14.36 16.47
C THR A 396 -18.05 14.09 17.83
N ASN A 397 -18.24 15.01 18.79
CA ASN A 397 -17.71 14.81 20.15
C ASN A 397 -18.25 13.53 20.78
N GLN A 398 -19.53 13.21 20.56
CA GLN A 398 -20.15 11.97 21.04
C GLN A 398 -19.46 10.72 20.47
N GLY A 399 -19.24 10.68 19.15
CA GLY A 399 -18.58 9.52 18.52
C GLY A 399 -17.12 9.35 18.97
N VAL A 400 -16.41 10.47 19.21
CA VAL A 400 -15.06 10.45 19.77
C VAL A 400 -15.08 9.97 21.22
N LEU A 401 -16.04 10.43 22.04
CA LEU A 401 -16.18 10.01 23.43
C LEU A 401 -16.42 8.50 23.56
N GLU A 402 -17.32 7.94 22.75
CA GLU A 402 -17.55 6.49 22.70
C GLU A 402 -16.30 5.71 22.30
N MET A 403 -15.54 6.24 21.34
CA MET A 403 -14.28 5.64 20.90
C MET A 403 -13.23 5.68 22.03
N LEU A 404 -13.08 6.81 22.71
CA LEU A 404 -12.17 6.95 23.84
C LEU A 404 -12.55 6.04 25.01
N LYS A 405 -13.85 5.87 25.31
CA LYS A 405 -14.32 4.93 26.36
C LYS A 405 -13.92 3.49 26.05
N LEU A 406 -14.05 3.06 24.79
CA LEU A 406 -13.55 1.75 24.37
C LEU A 406 -12.02 1.69 24.39
N GLY A 407 -11.34 2.75 23.94
CA GLY A 407 -9.88 2.87 23.99
C GLY A 407 -9.33 2.80 25.40
N LYS A 408 -10.07 3.35 26.38
CA LYS A 408 -9.75 3.27 27.81
C LYS A 408 -9.80 1.83 28.31
N LYS A 409 -10.86 1.09 27.98
CA LYS A 409 -10.95 -0.35 28.33
C LYS A 409 -9.78 -1.14 27.73
N ALA A 410 -9.42 -0.86 26.48
CA ALA A 410 -8.31 -1.53 25.81
C ALA A 410 -6.95 -1.21 26.45
N VAL A 411 -6.66 0.06 26.75
CA VAL A 411 -5.38 0.45 27.35
C VAL A 411 -5.28 -0.01 28.81
N ASP A 412 -6.40 -0.09 29.53
CA ASP A 412 -6.46 -0.65 30.89
C ASP A 412 -6.03 -2.11 30.87
N ALA A 413 -6.62 -2.91 29.98
CA ALA A 413 -6.21 -4.29 29.75
C ALA A 413 -4.73 -4.38 29.31
N ALA A 414 -4.26 -3.52 28.40
CA ALA A 414 -2.86 -3.50 27.99
C ALA A 414 -1.90 -3.22 29.17
N THR A 415 -2.31 -2.35 30.10
CA THR A 415 -1.50 -1.93 31.26
C THR A 415 -1.33 -3.06 32.28
N LEU A 416 -2.29 -3.99 32.37
CA LEU A 416 -2.15 -5.19 33.19
C LEU A 416 -0.97 -6.06 32.75
N VAL A 417 -0.72 -6.14 31.45
CA VAL A 417 0.37 -6.96 30.88
C VAL A 417 1.65 -6.17 30.69
N ASN A 418 1.55 -4.89 30.32
CA ASN A 418 2.69 -4.01 30.05
C ASN A 418 2.43 -2.59 30.58
N ARG A 419 3.12 -2.22 31.66
CA ARG A 419 3.03 -0.91 32.31
C ARG A 419 3.48 0.29 31.46
N GLN A 420 4.12 0.07 30.31
CA GLN A 420 4.50 1.17 29.40
C GLN A 420 3.28 1.96 28.88
N TYR A 421 2.09 1.36 28.91
CA TYR A 421 0.85 1.99 28.46
C TYR A 421 0.21 2.94 29.48
N SER A 422 0.73 3.04 30.73
CA SER A 422 0.16 3.94 31.76
C SER A 422 0.09 5.40 31.33
N LYS A 423 1.07 5.88 30.54
CA LYS A 423 1.04 7.25 30.02
C LYS A 423 -0.13 7.47 29.06
N LEU A 424 -0.35 6.52 28.14
CA LEU A 424 -1.47 6.58 27.19
C LEU A 424 -2.82 6.45 27.91
N GLN A 425 -2.89 5.60 28.94
CA GLN A 425 -4.05 5.45 29.80
C GLN A 425 -4.48 6.78 30.43
N MET A 426 -3.53 7.53 30.98
CA MET A 426 -3.80 8.85 31.55
C MET A 426 -4.22 9.86 30.48
N GLN A 427 -3.56 9.88 29.32
CA GLN A 427 -3.93 10.77 28.21
C GLN A 427 -5.36 10.53 27.73
N ILE A 428 -5.78 9.28 27.62
CA ILE A 428 -7.17 8.93 27.24
C ILE A 428 -8.15 9.35 28.34
N LEU A 429 -7.82 9.15 29.61
CA LEU A 429 -8.67 9.57 30.73
C LEU A 429 -8.89 11.09 30.73
N THR A 430 -7.82 11.87 30.58
CA THR A 430 -7.93 13.34 30.46
C THR A 430 -8.76 13.76 29.25
N ALA A 431 -8.59 13.07 28.10
CA ALA A 431 -9.38 13.35 26.91
C ALA A 431 -10.88 13.09 27.12
N ILE A 432 -11.24 12.01 27.82
CA ILE A 432 -12.63 11.69 28.18
C ILE A 432 -13.23 12.80 29.04
N SER A 433 -12.56 13.17 30.14
CA SER A 433 -13.03 14.24 31.03
C SER A 433 -13.25 15.54 30.27
N SER A 434 -12.32 15.90 29.37
CA SER A 434 -12.45 17.13 28.58
C SER A 434 -13.71 17.17 27.70
N LEU A 435 -14.15 16.03 27.17
CA LEU A 435 -15.35 15.97 26.33
C LEU A 435 -16.63 15.89 27.16
N GLU A 436 -16.59 15.24 28.31
CA GLU A 436 -17.75 15.16 29.24
C GLU A 436 -18.05 16.53 29.87
N HIS A 437 -17.02 17.34 30.17
CA HIS A 437 -17.21 18.73 30.62
C HIS A 437 -17.83 19.63 29.55
N VAL A 438 -17.56 19.39 28.27
CA VAL A 438 -18.16 20.13 27.15
C VAL A 438 -19.64 19.73 26.92
N GLN A 439 -20.06 18.56 27.37
CA GLN A 439 -21.44 18.08 27.25
C GLN A 439 -22.36 18.52 28.39
N LYS A 440 -21.82 18.95 29.54
CA LYS A 440 -22.62 19.58 30.60
C LYS A 440 -22.81 21.06 30.26
N PRO A 441 -24.04 21.58 30.05
CA PRO A 441 -24.25 23.02 30.03
C PRO A 441 -23.78 23.60 31.38
N PRO A 442 -23.32 24.87 31.42
CA PRO A 442 -23.09 25.52 32.70
C PRO A 442 -24.39 25.41 33.48
N SER A 443 -24.34 24.78 34.65
CA SER A 443 -25.43 24.83 35.61
C SER A 443 -25.76 26.31 35.79
N SER A 444 -26.97 26.72 35.41
CA SER A 444 -27.54 27.99 35.80
C SER A 444 -27.43 28.08 37.32
N SER A 445 -26.43 28.80 37.79
CA SER A 445 -26.32 29.25 39.16
C SER A 445 -27.48 30.20 39.38
N ASN A 446 -28.47 29.74 40.15
CA ASN A 446 -29.40 30.61 40.86
C ASN A 446 -28.66 31.33 41.98
#